data_AF-A0A2T0AQZ1-F1
#
_entry.id   AF-A0A2T0AQZ1-F1
#
_cell.length_a   1.000
_cell.length_b   1.000
_cell.length_c   1.000
_cell.angle_alpha   90.00
_cell.angle_beta   90.00
_cell.angle_gamma   90.00
#
_symmetry.space_group_name_H-M   'P 1'
#
loop_
_entity.id
_entity.type
_entity.pdbx_description
1 polymer ?
#
loop_
_entity_poly.entity_id
_entity_poly.type
_entity_poly.pdbx_seq_one_letter_code
_entity_poly.pdbx_strand_id
1 'polypeptide(L)'
;MYLIPRNVSAKFEFFPGFGWFELAAVVAGALVGLALFFLSGLFTKSVVRFVLFVLPPGLAFFVTKQGPNGLSLLDLIQQWRRWSMAQRRYLYVTKGE
;
A
#
# COMPACT_ATOMS: atom_id res chain seq x y z
N MET A 1 -7.15 5.06 15.06
CA MET A 1 -7.05 3.82 15.87
C MET A 1 -8.38 3.09 15.70
N TYR A 2 -8.36 1.91 15.07
CA TYR A 2 -9.56 1.09 14.84
C TYR A 2 -9.93 0.43 16.17
N LEU A 3 -11.09 0.77 16.73
CA LEU A 3 -11.58 0.25 18.03
C LEU A 3 -12.16 -1.17 17.93
N ILE A 4 -12.44 -1.63 16.71
CA ILE A 4 -13.05 -2.93 16.45
C ILE A 4 -11.92 -3.90 16.07
N PRO A 5 -11.79 -5.06 16.74
CA PRO A 5 -10.84 -6.09 16.33
C PRO A 5 -11.12 -6.46 14.88
N ARG A 6 -10.08 -6.51 14.04
CA ARG A 6 -10.20 -6.85 12.60
C ARG A 6 -10.80 -8.24 12.33
N ASN A 7 -10.94 -9.06 13.37
CA ASN A 7 -11.57 -10.38 13.34
C ASN A 7 -13.10 -10.33 13.48
N VAL A 8 -13.72 -9.13 13.54
CA VAL A 8 -15.17 -8.94 13.62
C VAL A 8 -15.63 -8.29 12.31
N SER A 9 -16.41 -9.02 11.49
CA SER A 9 -16.93 -8.46 10.24
C SER A 9 -18.16 -7.58 10.51
N ALA A 10 -18.16 -6.37 9.98
CA ALA A 10 -19.36 -5.53 9.94
C ALA A 10 -20.40 -6.09 8.95
N LYS A 11 -21.69 -5.82 9.21
CA LYS A 11 -22.82 -6.29 8.35
C LYS A 11 -22.73 -5.82 6.88
N PHE A 12 -21.90 -4.83 6.57
CA PHE A 12 -21.73 -4.26 5.23
C PHE A 12 -20.33 -4.53 4.62
N GLU A 13 -19.65 -5.60 5.04
CA GLU A 13 -18.42 -6.08 4.43
C GLU A 13 -18.71 -7.03 3.26
N PHE A 14 -18.06 -6.81 2.13
CA PHE A 14 -18.12 -7.68 0.95
C PHE A 14 -17.08 -8.82 1.05
N PHE A 15 -15.88 -8.51 1.58
CA PHE A 15 -14.92 -9.47 2.11
C PHE A 15 -14.26 -8.89 3.36
N PRO A 16 -13.62 -9.70 4.24
CA PRO A 16 -13.10 -9.22 5.52
C PRO A 16 -12.20 -7.99 5.37
N GLY A 17 -12.61 -6.89 6.00
CA GLY A 17 -11.91 -5.60 5.90
C GLY A 17 -12.09 -4.84 4.58
N PHE A 18 -13.09 -5.19 3.77
CA PHE A 18 -13.46 -4.45 2.55
C PHE A 18 -14.97 -4.29 2.39
N GLY A 19 -15.44 -3.05 2.53
CA GLY A 19 -16.86 -2.69 2.50
C GLY A 19 -17.45 -2.49 1.10
N TRP A 20 -18.78 -2.40 1.02
CA TRP A 20 -19.48 -2.05 -0.22
C TRP A 20 -19.11 -0.67 -0.78
N PHE A 21 -18.89 0.32 0.09
CA PHE A 21 -18.43 1.65 -0.33
C PHE A 21 -17.02 1.60 -0.92
N GLU A 22 -16.13 0.83 -0.31
CA GLU A 22 -14.76 0.64 -0.80
C GLU A 22 -14.76 -0.10 -2.14
N LEU A 23 -15.63 -1.10 -2.31
CA LEU A 23 -15.87 -1.74 -3.59
C LEU A 23 -16.32 -0.74 -4.66
N ALA A 24 -17.31 0.09 -4.35
CA ALA A 24 -17.80 1.11 -5.27
C ALA A 24 -16.70 2.11 -5.65
N ALA A 25 -15.90 2.56 -4.68
CA ALA A 25 -14.77 3.45 -4.91
C ALA A 25 -13.68 2.80 -5.79
N VAL A 26 -13.34 1.54 -5.55
CA VAL A 26 -12.38 0.78 -6.36
C VAL A 26 -12.89 0.58 -7.78
N VAL A 27 -14.16 0.23 -7.96
CA VAL A 27 -14.77 0.07 -9.29
C VAL A 27 -14.78 1.40 -10.04
N ALA A 28 -15.21 2.48 -9.38
CA ALA A 28 -15.20 3.81 -9.98
C ALA A 28 -13.78 4.24 -10.39
N GLY A 29 -12.79 4.03 -9.51
CA GLY A 29 -11.38 4.29 -9.82
C GLY A 29 -10.85 3.45 -11.00
N ALA A 30 -11.21 2.17 -11.06
CA ALA A 30 -10.84 1.28 -12.16
C ALA A 30 -11.44 1.74 -13.49
N LEU A 31 -12.70 2.17 -13.50
CA LEU A 31 -13.36 2.71 -14.70
C LEU A 31 -12.69 4.01 -15.18
N VAL A 32 -12.36 4.92 -14.26
CA VAL A 32 -11.63 6.15 -14.60
C VAL A 32 -10.24 5.82 -15.15
N GLY A 33 -9.51 4.90 -14.53
CA GLY A 33 -8.20 4.44 -15.00
C GLY A 33 -8.25 3.82 -16.39
N LEU A 34 -9.26 2.98 -16.66
CA LEU A 34 -9.49 2.40 -17.98
C LEU A 34 -9.80 3.48 -19.03
N ALA A 35 -10.68 4.44 -18.70
CA ALA A 35 -10.99 5.54 -19.61
C ALA A 35 -9.73 6.34 -19.98
N LEU A 36 -8.88 6.68 -19.00
CA LEU A 36 -7.61 7.38 -19.24
C LEU A 36 -6.63 6.53 -20.06
N PHE A 37 -6.56 5.22 -19.81
CA PHE A 37 -5.70 4.30 -20.58
C PHE A 37 -6.10 4.20 -22.05
N PHE A 38 -7.40 4.17 -22.35
CA PHE A 38 -7.91 4.15 -23.72
C PHE A 38 -7.74 5.51 -24.42
N LEU A 39 -8.08 6.61 -23.75
CA LEU A 39 -7.94 7.97 -24.30
C LEU A 39 -6.48 8.30 -24.64
N SER A 40 -5.54 7.95 -23.76
CA SER A 40 -4.11 8.13 -24.02
C SER A 40 -3.57 7.24 -25.16
N GLY A 41 -4.33 6.22 -25.56
CA GLY A 41 -4.01 5.32 -26.67
C GLY A 41 -3.95 5.99 -28.03
N LEU A 42 -4.60 7.14 -28.19
CA LEU A 42 -4.54 7.95 -29.41
C LEU A 42 -3.17 8.61 -29.60
N PHE A 43 -2.40 8.78 -28.53
CA PHE A 43 -1.15 9.56 -28.53
C PHE A 43 0.09 8.73 -28.18
N THR A 44 -0.07 7.53 -27.60
CA THR A 44 1.03 6.81 -26.96
C THR A 44 1.02 5.29 -27.19
N LYS A 45 2.21 4.68 -27.30
CA LYS A 45 2.40 3.22 -27.37
C LYS A 45 1.89 2.50 -26.12
N SER A 46 1.47 1.25 -26.26
CA SER A 46 0.87 0.42 -25.19
C SER A 46 1.76 0.26 -23.95
N VAL A 47 3.07 0.07 -24.14
CA VAL A 47 4.03 -0.12 -23.03
C VAL A 47 4.07 1.09 -22.10
N VAL A 48 4.16 2.30 -22.68
CA VAL A 48 4.23 3.54 -21.90
C VAL A 48 2.93 3.76 -21.12
N ARG A 49 1.78 3.46 -21.74
CA ARG A 49 0.48 3.57 -21.06
C ARG A 49 0.37 2.60 -19.89
N PHE A 50 0.86 1.37 -20.03
CA PHE A 50 0.87 0.41 -18.94
C PHE A 50 1.71 0.91 -17.76
N VAL A 51 2.91 1.41 -18.04
CA VAL A 51 3.81 1.97 -17.02
C VAL A 51 3.22 3.21 -16.34
N LEU A 52 2.39 4.00 -17.02
CA LEU A 52 1.79 5.21 -16.44
C LEU A 52 0.48 4.95 -15.68
N PHE A 53 -0.40 4.10 -16.20
CA PHE A 53 -1.77 3.97 -15.68
C PHE A 53 -2.03 2.68 -14.91
N VAL A 54 -1.21 1.64 -15.07
CA VAL A 54 -1.40 0.36 -14.37
C VAL A 54 -0.39 0.19 -13.24
N LEU A 55 0.88 0.45 -13.56
CA LEU A 55 1.98 0.19 -12.64
C LEU A 55 1.91 1.06 -11.36
N PRO A 56 1.69 2.40 -11.42
CA PRO A 56 1.72 3.24 -10.23
C PRO A 56 0.55 2.96 -9.27
N PRO A 57 -0.72 2.82 -9.72
CA PRO A 57 -1.81 2.42 -8.83
C PRO A 57 -1.60 1.03 -8.20
N GLY A 58 -1.09 0.07 -8.98
CA GLY A 58 -0.78 -1.27 -8.48
C GLY A 58 0.29 -1.26 -7.39
N LEU A 59 1.37 -0.50 -7.60
CA LEU A 59 2.40 -0.29 -6.57
C LEU A 59 1.86 0.44 -5.35
N ALA A 60 1.05 1.48 -5.55
CA ALA A 60 0.44 2.24 -4.46
C ALA A 60 -0.45 1.34 -3.59
N PHE A 61 -1.27 0.49 -4.21
CA PHE A 61 -2.06 -0.50 -3.50
C PHE A 61 -1.18 -1.48 -2.72
N PHE A 62 -0.13 -2.03 -3.34
CA PHE A 62 0.76 -2.98 -2.68
C PHE A 62 1.48 -2.37 -1.47
N VAL A 63 1.95 -1.12 -1.59
CA VAL A 63 2.69 -0.42 -0.55
C VAL A 63 1.79 0.00 0.62
N THR A 64 0.53 0.33 0.35
CA THR A 64 -0.41 0.84 1.37
C THR A 64 -1.33 -0.23 1.97
N LYS A 65 -1.47 -1.39 1.32
CA LYS A 65 -2.28 -2.50 1.85
C LYS A 65 -1.78 -2.93 3.23
N GLN A 66 -2.69 -2.91 4.19
CA GLN A 66 -2.41 -3.29 5.57
C GLN A 66 -2.51 -4.82 5.73
N GLY A 67 -1.53 -5.43 6.39
CA GLY A 67 -1.53 -6.85 6.74
C GLY A 67 -2.43 -7.17 7.95
N PRO A 68 -2.48 -8.43 8.38
CA PRO A 68 -3.24 -8.87 9.57
C PRO A 68 -2.89 -8.07 10.83
N ASN A 69 -1.62 -7.64 10.90
CA ASN A 69 -1.01 -6.98 12.05
C ASN A 69 -1.36 -5.47 12.13
N GLY A 70 -2.14 -4.93 11.20
CA GLY A 70 -2.43 -3.49 11.14
C GLY A 70 -1.45 -2.67 10.30
N LEU A 71 -0.24 -3.17 10.09
CA LEU A 71 0.85 -2.46 9.43
C LEU A 71 0.84 -2.68 7.91
N SER A 72 1.12 -1.61 7.17
CA SER A 72 1.41 -1.64 5.73
C SER A 72 2.90 -1.76 5.45
N LEU A 73 3.29 -2.07 4.21
CA LEU A 73 4.70 -2.07 3.80
C LEU A 73 5.32 -0.68 3.98
N LEU A 74 4.56 0.38 3.72
CA LEU A 74 4.99 1.76 3.97
C LEU A 74 5.34 1.97 5.45
N ASP A 75 4.52 1.46 6.36
CA ASP A 75 4.76 1.57 7.80
C ASP A 75 6.05 0.84 8.21
N LEU A 76 6.29 -0.34 7.64
CA LEU A 76 7.50 -1.12 7.90
C LEU A 76 8.76 -0.38 7.40
N ILE A 77 8.70 0.20 6.20
CA ILE A 77 9.80 1.02 5.65
C ILE A 77 10.08 2.23 6.57
N GLN A 78 9.04 2.93 7.03
CA GLN A 78 9.18 4.06 7.94
C GLN A 78 9.73 3.65 9.31
N GLN A 79 9.30 2.51 9.85
CA GLN A 79 9.82 1.96 11.10
C GLN A 79 11.30 1.58 10.97
N TRP A 80 11.66 0.91 9.88
CA TRP A 80 13.06 0.56 9.59
C TRP A 80 13.95 1.80 9.48
N ARG A 81 13.50 2.84 8.76
CA ARG A 81 14.24 4.11 8.67
C ARG A 81 14.45 4.76 10.04
N ARG A 82 13.40 4.83 10.85
CA ARG A 82 13.48 5.38 12.23
C ARG A 82 14.44 4.57 13.10
N TRP A 83 14.34 3.25 13.06
CA TRP A 83 15.22 2.35 13.80
C TRP A 83 16.68 2.49 13.37
N SER A 84 16.93 2.53 12.05
CA SER A 84 18.27 2.68 11.47
C SER A 84 18.94 3.98 11.92
N MET A 85 18.20 5.09 11.94
CA MET A 85 18.72 6.37 12.44
C MET A 85 18.89 6.41 13.97
N ALA A 86 18.18 5.57 14.71
CA ALA A 86 18.23 5.54 16.18
C ALA A 86 19.30 4.57 16.74
N GLN A 87 20.00 3.80 15.91
CA GLN A 87 21.02 2.85 16.38
C GLN A 87 22.20 3.60 17.01
N ARG A 88 22.43 3.38 18.31
CA ARG A 88 23.61 3.87 19.00
C ARG A 88 24.79 2.93 18.69
N ARG A 89 25.92 3.49 18.25
CA ARG A 89 27.17 2.74 18.13
C ARG A 89 27.79 2.59 19.52
N TYR A 90 27.80 1.36 20.02
CA TYR A 90 28.54 1.04 21.24
C TYR A 90 29.99 0.74 20.87
N LEU A 91 30.90 1.59 21.33
CA LEU A 91 32.34 1.34 21.26
C LEU A 91 32.69 0.39 22.42
N TYR A 92 32.56 -0.92 22.22
CA TYR A 92 33.08 -1.87 23.17
C TYR A 92 34.59 -2.03 22.93
N VAL A 93 35.39 -1.57 23.88
CA VAL A 93 36.82 -1.93 23.96
C VAL A 93 36.88 -3.20 24.79
N THR A 94 37.21 -4.33 24.16
CA THR A 94 37.63 -5.51 24.91
C THR A 94 38.93 -5.14 25.62
N LYS A 95 38.89 -5.06 26.96
CA LYS A 95 40.12 -5.03 27.75
C LYS A 95 40.71 -6.42 27.61
N GLY A 96 41.80 -6.52 26.85
CA GLY A 96 42.63 -7.73 26.81
C GLY A 96 42.98 -8.17 28.22
N GLU A 97 42.91 -9.47 28.43
CA GLU A 97 43.38 -10.18 29.62
C GLU A 97 44.87 -9.92 29.90
#